data_AF-A0A816GD38-F1
#
_entry.id   AF-A0A816GD38-F1
#
_cell.length_a   1.000
_cell.length_b   1.000
_cell.length_c   1.000
_cell.angle_alpha   90.00
_cell.angle_beta   90.00
_cell.angle_gamma   90.00
#
_symmetry.space_group_name_H-M   'P 1'
#
loop_
_entity.id
_entity.type
_entity.pdbx_description
1 polymer ?
#
loop_
_entity_poly.entity_id
_entity_poly.type
_entity_poly.pdbx_seq_one_letter_code
_entity_poly.pdbx_strand_id
1 'polypeptide(L)'
;KPRLDLQQLDNWTITKLPMDEKLTDQATTFGWKALPSNMSIVSSSFYRATFTINISQPLHSFLCTDNWGHGFIIINEFNLSRYSEKGPQRTMYIPAHILKQGINEILVVESNR
;
A
#
# COMPACT_ATOMS: atom_id res chain seq x y z
N LYS A 1 0.42 -18.10 23.20
CA LYS A 1 -0.37 -16.88 23.50
C LYS A 1 0.59 -15.78 23.92
N PRO A 2 0.35 -14.50 23.56
CA PRO A 2 1.20 -13.40 23.97
C PRO A 2 1.35 -13.36 25.49
N ARG A 3 2.56 -13.03 25.98
CA ARG A 3 2.90 -12.98 27.39
C ARG A 3 3.73 -11.73 27.69
N LEU A 4 3.59 -11.20 28.89
CA LEU A 4 4.48 -10.19 29.48
C LEU A 4 5.01 -10.76 30.79
N ASP A 5 6.34 -10.81 30.95
CA ASP A 5 7.01 -11.38 32.14
C ASP A 5 6.42 -12.73 32.59
N LEU A 6 6.24 -13.64 31.62
CA LEU A 6 5.65 -14.98 31.78
C LEU A 6 4.14 -15.02 32.07
N GLN A 7 3.49 -13.90 32.38
CA GLN A 7 2.04 -13.82 32.52
C GLN A 7 1.35 -13.82 31.16
N GLN A 8 0.30 -14.63 31.00
CA GLN A 8 -0.53 -14.64 29.80
C GLN A 8 -1.38 -13.38 29.69
N LEU A 9 -1.42 -12.80 28.50
CA LEU A 9 -2.31 -11.69 28.17
C LEU A 9 -3.62 -12.24 27.58
N ASP A 10 -4.74 -11.76 28.11
CA ASP A 10 -6.10 -12.14 27.71
C ASP A 10 -6.92 -10.91 27.27
N ASN A 11 -8.21 -11.09 26.94
CA ASN A 11 -9.15 -10.02 26.51
C ASN A 11 -8.75 -9.28 25.21
N TRP A 12 -8.35 -10.03 24.20
CA TRP A 12 -7.94 -9.48 22.90
C TRP A 12 -9.13 -9.04 22.04
N THR A 13 -9.06 -7.83 21.50
CA THR A 13 -9.86 -7.40 20.34
C THR A 13 -9.03 -7.60 19.08
N ILE A 14 -9.55 -8.39 18.13
CA ILE A 14 -8.87 -8.67 16.86
C ILE A 14 -9.67 -8.02 15.73
N THR A 15 -9.03 -7.11 15.00
CA THR A 15 -9.63 -6.46 13.83
C THR A 15 -9.02 -7.05 12.57
N LYS A 16 -9.86 -7.61 11.69
CA LYS A 16 -9.43 -8.06 10.37
C LYS A 16 -9.25 -6.86 9.47
N LEU A 17 -8.05 -6.69 8.93
CA LEU A 17 -7.77 -5.74 7.85
C LEU A 17 -7.66 -6.54 6.54
N PRO A 18 -8.66 -6.46 5.63
CA PRO A 18 -8.55 -7.08 4.32
C PRO A 18 -7.44 -6.37 3.55
N MET A 19 -6.49 -7.13 3.00
CA MET A 19 -5.37 -6.61 2.22
C MET A 19 -5.60 -6.94 0.73
N ASP A 20 -6.82 -6.72 0.26
CA ASP A 20 -7.32 -7.07 -1.06
C ASP A 20 -8.17 -5.91 -1.63
N GLU A 21 -8.86 -6.13 -2.75
CA GLU A 21 -9.72 -5.15 -3.41
C GLU A 21 -10.74 -4.47 -2.48
N LYS A 22 -11.21 -5.17 -1.43
CA LYS A 22 -12.16 -4.61 -0.44
C LYS A 22 -11.55 -3.50 0.41
N LEU A 23 -10.22 -3.46 0.50
CA LEU A 23 -9.53 -2.37 1.16
C LEU A 23 -9.71 -1.06 0.40
N THR A 24 -9.76 -1.11 -0.95
CA THR A 24 -9.96 0.07 -1.78
C THR A 24 -11.33 0.69 -1.51
N ASP A 25 -12.37 -0.14 -1.40
CA ASP A 25 -13.71 0.33 -1.02
C ASP A 25 -13.71 1.00 0.36
N GLN A 26 -13.08 0.37 1.35
CA GLN A 26 -12.97 0.94 2.69
C GLN A 26 -12.16 2.24 2.70
N ALA A 27 -11.09 2.29 1.92
CA ALA A 27 -10.21 3.44 1.76
C ALA A 27 -10.97 4.69 1.26
N THR A 28 -12.10 4.55 0.55
CA THR A 28 -12.94 5.71 0.16
C THR A 28 -13.50 6.47 1.37
N THR A 29 -13.70 5.79 2.50
CA THR A 29 -14.25 6.37 3.73
C THR A 29 -13.19 6.95 4.67
N PHE A 30 -11.91 6.75 4.35
CA PHE A 30 -10.83 7.21 5.21
C PHE A 30 -10.73 8.74 5.19
N GLY A 31 -10.44 9.34 6.34
CA GLY A 31 -10.18 10.76 6.49
C GLY A 31 -8.81 11.16 5.96
N TRP A 32 -8.59 11.04 4.65
CA TRP A 32 -7.33 11.35 3.98
C TRP A 32 -6.86 12.77 4.31
N LYS A 33 -5.58 12.89 4.65
CA LYS A 33 -4.91 14.17 4.89
C LYS A 33 -3.73 14.30 3.95
N ALA A 34 -3.52 15.51 3.44
CA ALA A 34 -2.33 15.81 2.67
C ALA A 34 -1.08 15.57 3.53
N LEU A 35 -0.06 14.95 2.93
CA LEU A 35 1.21 14.70 3.59
C LEU A 35 1.99 16.02 3.70
N PRO A 36 2.34 16.52 4.89
CA PRO A 36 3.18 17.70 5.03
C PRO A 36 4.61 17.39 4.57
N SER A 37 5.25 18.32 3.85
CA SER A 37 6.59 18.14 3.25
C SER A 37 7.70 17.80 4.27
N ASN A 38 7.50 18.12 5.55
CA ASN A 38 8.52 17.99 6.60
C ASN A 38 8.16 16.91 7.63
N MET A 39 7.24 15.99 7.32
CA MET A 39 6.78 14.97 8.25
C MET A 39 7.43 13.63 7.96
N SER A 40 8.19 13.11 8.94
CA SER A 40 8.58 11.70 8.96
C SER A 40 7.48 10.91 9.67
N ILE A 41 6.71 10.13 8.91
CA ILE A 41 5.75 9.19 9.47
C ILE A 41 6.51 7.92 9.85
N VAL A 42 6.53 7.62 11.15
CA VAL A 42 7.26 6.46 11.73
C VAL A 42 6.29 5.32 12.10
N SER A 43 5.04 5.40 11.65
CA SER A 43 3.98 4.42 11.95
C SER A 43 3.45 3.77 10.68
N SER A 44 2.91 2.56 10.82
CA SER A 44 2.16 1.92 9.74
C SER A 44 1.04 2.83 9.24
N SER A 45 1.01 3.09 7.93
CA SER A 45 0.18 4.13 7.33
C SER A 45 -0.31 3.75 5.94
N PHE A 46 -1.45 4.32 5.57
CA PHE A 46 -2.00 4.23 4.23
C PHE A 46 -1.65 5.51 3.46
N TYR A 47 -1.19 5.35 2.22
CA TYR A 47 -0.92 6.45 1.30
C TYR A 47 -1.77 6.27 0.05
N ARG A 48 -2.40 7.35 -0.40
CA ARG A 48 -3.20 7.36 -1.62
C ARG A 48 -2.69 8.45 -2.54
N ALA A 49 -2.55 8.12 -3.82
CA ALA A 49 -2.18 9.07 -4.86
C ALA A 49 -2.86 8.74 -6.18
N THR A 50 -2.81 9.68 -7.12
CA THR A 50 -3.27 9.47 -8.49
C THR A 50 -2.18 9.86 -9.49
N PHE A 51 -2.20 9.24 -10.66
CA PHE A 51 -1.31 9.56 -11.78
C PHE A 51 -2.05 9.42 -13.11
N THR A 52 -1.63 10.18 -14.12
CA THR A 52 -2.34 10.25 -15.42
C THR A 52 -1.53 9.60 -16.54
N ILE A 53 -2.16 8.71 -17.30
CA ILE A 53 -1.60 8.11 -18.52
C ILE A 53 -2.29 8.72 -19.75
N ASN A 54 -1.52 9.39 -20.61
CA ASN A 54 -2.07 10.12 -21.77
C ASN A 54 -2.09 9.30 -23.07
N ILE A 55 -1.50 8.09 -23.07
CA ILE A 55 -1.52 7.19 -24.23
C ILE A 55 -2.79 6.33 -24.22
N SER A 56 -3.33 6.03 -25.40
CA SER A 56 -4.56 5.24 -25.57
C SER A 56 -4.40 3.77 -25.17
N GLN A 57 -3.17 3.24 -25.23
CA GLN A 57 -2.85 1.88 -24.83
C GLN A 57 -1.76 1.91 -23.76
N PRO A 58 -2.12 1.81 -22.46
CA PRO A 58 -1.16 1.69 -21.39
C PRO A 58 -0.21 0.51 -21.61
N LEU A 59 1.06 0.69 -21.22
CA LEU A 59 2.09 -0.33 -21.37
C LEU A 59 2.43 -0.96 -20.01
N HIS A 60 3.02 -2.15 -20.08
CA HIS A 60 3.64 -2.77 -18.91
C HIS A 60 4.69 -1.83 -18.33
N SER A 61 4.75 -1.78 -17.00
CA SER A 61 5.65 -0.87 -16.30
C SER A 61 6.19 -1.51 -15.01
N PHE A 62 7.01 -0.75 -14.30
CA PHE A 62 7.57 -1.13 -13.02
C PHE A 62 7.46 0.04 -12.04
N LEU A 63 7.03 -0.25 -10.82
CA LEU A 63 7.05 0.71 -9.72
C LEU A 63 8.28 0.48 -8.85
N CYS A 64 9.15 1.48 -8.75
CA CYS A 64 10.29 1.45 -7.85
C CYS A 64 9.84 1.67 -6.41
N THR A 65 10.26 0.78 -5.51
CA THR A 65 9.97 0.86 -4.07
C THR A 65 11.20 1.25 -3.26
N ASP A 66 12.19 1.90 -3.90
CA ASP A 66 13.34 2.44 -3.19
C ASP A 66 12.89 3.51 -2.19
N ASN A 67 13.53 3.53 -1.02
CA ASN A 67 13.22 4.41 0.12
C ASN A 67 11.88 4.16 0.81
N TRP A 68 11.13 3.13 0.40
CA TRP A 68 10.05 2.54 1.17
C TRP A 68 10.57 1.40 2.03
N GLY A 69 9.85 1.03 3.08
CA GLY A 69 10.24 -0.05 3.98
C GLY A 69 9.57 -1.37 3.60
N HIS A 70 8.42 -1.67 4.17
CA HIS A 70 7.72 -2.94 4.00
C HIS A 70 6.22 -2.74 3.85
N GLY A 71 5.64 -3.24 2.76
CA GLY A 71 4.23 -3.00 2.52
C GLY A 71 3.65 -3.79 1.36
N PHE A 72 2.51 -3.35 0.86
CA PHE A 72 1.91 -3.81 -0.40
C PHE A 72 1.22 -2.67 -1.12
N ILE A 73 0.96 -2.88 -2.40
CA ILE A 73 0.51 -1.84 -3.33
C ILE A 73 -0.72 -2.33 -4.07
N ILE A 74 -1.74 -1.48 -4.15
CA ILE A 74 -2.94 -1.68 -4.95
C ILE A 74 -2.98 -0.58 -6.02
N ILE A 75 -3.17 -0.95 -7.28
CA ILE A 75 -3.40 -0.01 -8.39
C ILE A 75 -4.74 -0.35 -9.03
N ASN A 76 -5.64 0.63 -9.11
CA ASN A 76 -6.99 0.45 -9.66
C ASN A 76 -7.65 -0.85 -9.14
N GLU A 77 -7.72 -1.01 -7.81
CA GLU A 77 -8.29 -2.17 -7.11
C GLU A 77 -7.53 -3.50 -7.25
N PHE A 78 -6.47 -3.56 -8.08
CA PHE A 78 -5.64 -4.75 -8.24
C PHE A 78 -4.44 -4.75 -7.28
N ASN A 79 -4.33 -5.79 -6.44
CA ASN A 79 -3.19 -5.94 -5.51
C ASN A 79 -1.95 -6.49 -6.24
N LEU A 80 -0.89 -5.67 -6.33
CA LEU A 80 0.39 -6.01 -6.98
C LEU A 80 1.31 -6.91 -6.16
N SER A 81 0.92 -7.30 -4.93
CA SER A 81 1.70 -8.02 -3.93
C SER A 81 2.57 -7.11 -3.04
N ARG A 82 3.40 -7.75 -2.21
CA ARG A 82 4.22 -7.13 -1.17
C ARG A 82 5.57 -6.65 -1.71
N TYR A 83 6.08 -5.56 -1.15
CA TYR A 83 7.46 -5.10 -1.33
C TYR A 83 8.21 -5.12 0.00
N SER A 84 9.54 -5.14 -0.09
CA SER A 84 10.41 -5.07 1.08
C SER A 84 11.75 -4.41 0.72
N GLU A 85 12.19 -3.50 1.58
CA GLU A 85 13.52 -2.88 1.50
C GLU A 85 14.67 -3.90 1.57
N LYS A 86 14.44 -5.06 2.19
CA LYS A 86 15.44 -6.14 2.32
C LYS A 86 15.79 -6.77 0.98
N GLY A 87 14.98 -6.59 -0.06
CA GLY A 87 15.24 -7.08 -1.41
C GLY A 87 15.16 -8.61 -1.53
N PRO A 88 15.67 -9.20 -2.63
CA PRO A 88 16.41 -8.55 -3.73
C PRO A 88 15.52 -7.74 -4.69
N GLN A 89 14.20 -7.94 -4.65
CA GLN A 89 13.26 -7.21 -5.49
C GLN A 89 13.17 -5.74 -5.06
N ARG A 90 13.43 -4.81 -6.00
CA ARG A 90 13.35 -3.35 -5.79
C ARG A 90 12.24 -2.67 -6.59
N THR A 91 11.66 -3.42 -7.53
CA THR A 91 10.57 -2.96 -8.38
C THR A 91 9.42 -3.96 -8.39
N MET A 92 8.20 -3.44 -8.50
CA MET A 92 6.98 -4.21 -8.65
C MET A 92 6.53 -4.14 -10.10
N TYR A 93 6.33 -5.29 -10.75
CA TYR A 93 5.80 -5.35 -12.10
C TYR A 93 4.33 -4.88 -12.13
N ILE A 94 4.01 -3.98 -13.05
CA ILE A 94 2.66 -3.47 -13.30
C ILE A 94 2.19 -4.01 -14.66
N PRO A 95 1.22 -4.93 -14.69
CA PRO A 95 0.61 -5.38 -15.92
C PRO A 95 -0.14 -4.25 -16.64
N ALA A 96 -0.02 -4.14 -17.96
CA ALA A 96 -0.74 -3.12 -18.75
C ALA A 96 -2.27 -3.17 -18.54
N HIS A 97 -2.84 -4.37 -18.38
CA HIS A 97 -4.30 -4.56 -18.31
C HIS A 97 -4.97 -3.99 -17.05
N ILE A 98 -4.19 -3.68 -16.00
CA ILE A 98 -4.74 -3.03 -14.80
C ILE A 98 -4.69 -1.51 -14.89
N LEU A 99 -4.01 -0.96 -15.91
CA LEU A 99 -3.88 0.46 -16.15
C LEU A 99 -4.95 0.94 -17.14
N LYS A 100 -5.34 2.20 -17.02
CA LYS A 100 -6.28 2.85 -17.94
C LYS A 100 -5.73 4.17 -18.48
N GLN A 101 -6.17 4.55 -19.68
CA GLN A 101 -5.98 5.92 -20.16
C GLN A 101 -6.68 6.90 -19.21
N GLY A 102 -6.03 8.01 -18.88
CA GLY A 102 -6.50 8.98 -17.90
C GLY A 102 -5.97 8.69 -16.49
N ILE A 103 -6.81 8.99 -15.49
CA ILE A 103 -6.43 8.98 -14.07
C ILE A 103 -6.42 7.55 -13.53
N ASN A 104 -5.30 7.12 -12.96
CA ASN A 104 -5.13 5.86 -12.25
C ASN A 104 -4.93 6.15 -10.76
N GLU A 105 -5.44 5.28 -9.91
CA GLU A 105 -5.27 5.38 -8.46
C GLU A 105 -4.24 4.37 -7.97
N ILE A 106 -3.42 4.79 -7.01
CA ILE A 106 -2.52 3.93 -6.25
C ILE A 106 -2.80 4.10 -4.75
N LEU A 107 -2.91 2.96 -4.07
CA LEU A 107 -2.98 2.83 -2.63
C LEU A 107 -1.75 2.03 -2.16
N VAL A 108 -0.99 2.59 -1.22
CA VAL A 108 0.16 1.94 -0.60
C VAL A 108 -0.11 1.76 0.88
N VAL A 109 0.09 0.55 1.37
CA VAL A 109 0.05 0.26 2.81
C VAL A 109 1.47 -0.02 3.27
N GLU A 110 2.02 0.91 4.02
CA GLU A 110 3.36 0.84 4.58
C GLU A 110 3.26 0.39 6.04
N SER A 111 4.11 -0.55 6.45
CA SER A 111 4.06 -1.14 7.78
C SER A 111 5.28 -0.80 8.64
N ASN A 112 6.40 -0.37 8.04
CA ASN A 112 7.61 -0.03 8.79
C ASN A 112 8.50 0.95 8.01
N ARG A 113 9.05 1.97 8.67
CA ARG A 113 10.19 2.74 8.15
C ARG A 113 11.21 2.95 9.25
#